data_AF-A0AAC8YUI9-F1
#
_entry.id   AF-A0AAC8YUI9-F1
#
_cell.length_a   1.000
_cell.length_b   1.000
_cell.length_c   1.000
_cell.angle_alpha   90.00
_cell.angle_beta   90.00
_cell.angle_gamma   90.00
#
_symmetry.space_group_name_H-M   'P 1'
#
loop_
_entity.id
_entity.type
_entity.pdbx_description
1 polymer ?
#
loop_
_entity_poly.entity_id
_entity_poly.type
_entity_poly.pdbx_seq_one_letter_code
_entity_poly.pdbx_strand_id
1 'polypeptide(L)'
;MEIIVLSLLLLSLAFSLGFVLNRSSTCAVIAMTELLQERKPARFVAFFECTLWGALIYAAWQMTSGPQAHWSALAYTATGGVIFGVGAFVNGACAFGSVGHLGNGDTQFGFTFLGMYAVSTVASLANLLPAVMTSSMSLQVAAPVTLSMLVGFALLRFVIQRNNVTAYLKMTCAMLTTGVAYATIVLLKPGWSIALSHAQSLPLASIAITVAMFAGSVGSRWLERGRTRIKWPSLRGALRRLVGGTLMGSGAVLIPGGNDTLLLVGLPIGAQEAALAYLLFAISVAVLVRTIGSPAQAWS
;
A
#
# COMPACT_ATOMS: atom_id res chain seq x y z
N MET A 1 -5.42 -26.43 17.05
CA MET A 1 -4.07 -25.88 17.32
C MET A 1 -3.53 -25.12 16.11
N GLU A 2 -3.53 -25.71 14.91
CA GLU A 2 -3.06 -25.05 13.66
C GLU A 2 -3.76 -23.72 13.34
N ILE A 3 -5.09 -23.63 13.50
CA ILE A 3 -5.86 -22.40 13.27
C ILE A 3 -5.40 -21.26 14.19
N ILE A 4 -5.09 -21.57 15.45
CA ILE A 4 -4.64 -20.58 16.45
C ILE A 4 -3.24 -20.07 16.07
N VAL A 5 -2.33 -20.98 15.73
CA VAL A 5 -0.96 -20.63 15.32
C VAL A 5 -0.97 -19.76 14.06
N LEU A 6 -1.76 -20.12 13.05
CA LEU A 6 -1.91 -19.34 11.82
C LEU A 6 -2.49 -17.94 12.09
N SER A 7 -3.49 -17.84 12.96
CA SER A 7 -4.09 -16.56 13.33
C SER A 7 -3.09 -15.66 14.06
N LEU A 8 -2.33 -16.20 15.01
CA LEU A 8 -1.27 -15.45 15.71
C LEU A 8 -0.17 -14.98 14.76
N LEU A 9 0.22 -15.81 13.80
CA LEU A 9 1.17 -15.43 12.75
C LEU A 9 0.62 -14.26 11.91
N LEU A 10 -0.62 -14.35 11.41
CA LEU A 10 -1.23 -13.29 10.62
C LEU A 10 -1.34 -11.97 11.39
N LEU A 11 -1.76 -12.02 12.65
CA LEU A 11 -1.87 -10.82 13.49
C LEU A 11 -0.51 -10.20 13.81
N SER A 12 0.51 -11.02 14.05
CA SER A 12 1.87 -10.52 14.28
C SER A 12 2.47 -9.88 13.03
N LEU A 13 2.32 -10.51 11.85
CA LEU A 13 2.73 -9.92 10.58
C LEU A 13 2.00 -8.61 10.29
N ALA A 14 0.68 -8.56 10.52
CA ALA A 14 -0.12 -7.36 10.30
C ALA A 14 0.30 -6.23 11.24
N PHE A 15 0.52 -6.54 12.52
CA PHE A 15 1.05 -5.60 13.50
C PHE A 15 2.42 -5.05 13.07
N SER A 16 3.36 -5.93 12.68
CA SER A 16 4.68 -5.54 12.19
C SER A 16 4.60 -4.67 10.93
N LEU A 17 3.72 -5.01 10.00
CA LEU A 17 3.44 -4.21 8.80
C LEU A 17 3.02 -2.80 9.19
N GLY A 18 1.99 -2.65 10.01
CA GLY A 18 1.51 -1.34 10.46
C GLY A 18 2.55 -0.53 11.23
N PHE A 19 3.31 -1.19 12.10
CA PHE A 19 4.41 -0.58 12.85
C PHE A 19 5.46 0.02 11.92
N VAL A 20 5.89 -0.75 10.92
CA VAL A 20 6.90 -0.33 9.95
C VAL A 20 6.36 0.73 8.99
N LEU A 21 5.11 0.62 8.53
CA LEU A 21 4.48 1.63 7.66
C LEU A 21 4.50 3.02 8.32
N ASN A 22 4.24 3.09 9.63
CA ASN A 22 4.32 4.35 10.36
C ASN A 22 5.77 4.83 10.54
N ARG A 23 6.68 3.97 11.04
CA ARG A 23 8.11 4.31 11.25
C ARG A 23 8.81 4.81 9.99
N SER A 24 8.51 4.18 8.85
CA SER A 24 9.21 4.40 7.59
C SER A 24 8.66 5.55 6.76
N SER A 25 7.54 6.15 7.19
CA SER A 25 6.84 7.19 6.43
C SER A 25 6.52 6.78 4.99
N THR A 26 6.13 5.52 4.80
CA THR A 26 5.90 4.91 3.48
C THR A 26 4.62 5.47 2.88
N CYS A 27 4.76 6.47 2.00
CA CYS A 27 3.65 7.09 1.29
C CYS A 27 4.07 7.46 -0.13
N ALA A 28 3.30 7.01 -1.12
CA ALA A 28 3.60 7.30 -2.52
C ALA A 28 3.46 8.79 -2.87
N VAL A 29 2.53 9.51 -2.24
CA VAL A 29 2.36 10.96 -2.45
C VAL A 29 3.56 11.75 -1.93
N ILE A 30 4.09 11.35 -0.77
CA ILE A 30 5.31 11.96 -0.21
C ILE A 30 6.52 11.58 -1.06
N ALA A 31 6.65 10.31 -1.46
CA ALA A 31 7.75 9.87 -2.32
C ALA A 31 7.78 10.63 -3.65
N MET A 32 6.61 10.91 -4.25
CA MET A 32 6.50 11.73 -5.46
C MET A 32 6.85 13.19 -5.21
N THR A 33 6.44 13.74 -4.07
CA THR A 33 6.79 15.11 -3.68
C THR A 33 8.29 15.27 -3.53
N GLU A 34 8.93 14.36 -2.78
CA GLU A 34 10.38 14.36 -2.60
C GLU A 34 11.13 14.17 -3.92
N LEU A 35 10.63 13.30 -4.79
CA LEU A 35 11.23 13.06 -6.10
C LEU A 35 11.17 14.32 -6.98
N LEU A 36 10.01 14.99 -7.06
CA LEU A 36 9.76 16.07 -8.01
C LEU A 36 10.18 17.44 -7.50
N GLN A 37 9.91 17.75 -6.23
CA GLN A 37 10.13 19.08 -5.65
C GLN A 37 11.48 19.15 -4.90
N GLU A 38 11.84 18.10 -4.15
CA GLU A 38 13.07 18.09 -3.34
C GLU A 38 14.27 17.41 -4.03
N ARG A 39 14.04 16.75 -5.18
CA ARG A 39 15.04 15.95 -5.90
C ARG A 39 15.69 14.85 -5.04
N LYS A 40 14.91 14.26 -4.13
CA LYS A 40 15.32 13.16 -3.25
C LYS A 40 14.65 11.85 -3.68
N PRO A 41 15.24 11.07 -4.61
CA PRO A 41 14.60 9.88 -5.18
C PRO A 41 14.58 8.67 -4.23
N ALA A 42 15.27 8.73 -3.09
CA ALA A 42 15.54 7.55 -2.26
C ALA A 42 14.28 6.79 -1.81
N ARG A 43 13.22 7.50 -1.39
CA ARG A 43 11.96 6.86 -0.97
C ARG A 43 11.20 6.25 -2.16
N PHE A 44 11.26 6.88 -3.32
CA PHE A 44 10.66 6.34 -4.54
C PHE A 44 11.37 5.06 -5.00
N VAL A 45 12.70 5.06 -5.00
CA VAL A 45 13.52 3.86 -5.34
C VAL A 45 13.25 2.71 -4.37
N ALA A 46 13.05 2.99 -3.09
CA ALA A 46 12.79 2.00 -2.07
C ALA A 46 11.50 1.16 -2.32
N PHE A 47 10.49 1.69 -3.02
CA PHE A 47 9.29 0.90 -3.36
C PHE A 47 9.58 -0.28 -4.29
N PHE A 48 10.61 -0.18 -5.15
CA PHE A 48 11.05 -1.30 -5.97
C PHE A 48 11.67 -2.40 -5.10
N GLU A 49 12.47 -2.06 -4.09
CA GLU A 49 12.97 -3.05 -3.11
C GLU A 49 11.80 -3.74 -2.41
N CYS A 50 10.77 -3.00 -2.01
CA CYS A 50 9.58 -3.55 -1.36
C CYS A 50 8.84 -4.57 -2.25
N THR A 51 8.65 -4.21 -3.52
CA THR A 51 8.07 -5.08 -4.55
C THR A 51 8.89 -6.36 -4.73
N LEU A 52 10.23 -6.23 -4.82
CA LEU A 52 11.13 -7.35 -5.07
C LEU A 52 11.23 -8.30 -3.88
N TRP A 53 11.16 -7.80 -2.64
CA TRP A 53 11.05 -8.64 -1.46
C TRP A 53 9.75 -9.48 -1.47
N GLY A 54 8.63 -8.88 -1.87
CA GLY A 54 7.38 -9.62 -2.08
C GLY A 54 7.51 -10.68 -3.19
N ALA A 55 8.17 -10.34 -4.29
CA ALA A 55 8.41 -11.26 -5.41
C ALA A 55 9.24 -12.49 -5.00
N LEU A 56 10.25 -12.31 -4.15
CA LEU A 56 11.03 -13.43 -3.61
C LEU A 56 10.20 -14.38 -2.76
N ILE A 57 9.24 -13.87 -1.97
CA ILE A 57 8.31 -14.70 -1.20
C ILE A 57 7.42 -15.52 -2.12
N TYR A 58 6.86 -14.92 -3.17
CA TYR A 58 6.04 -15.65 -4.14
C TYR A 58 6.84 -16.68 -4.94
N ALA A 59 8.09 -16.36 -5.31
CA ALA A 59 8.98 -17.29 -5.99
C ALA A 59 9.35 -18.48 -5.09
N ALA A 60 9.64 -18.24 -3.80
CA ALA A 60 9.98 -19.29 -2.84
C ALA A 60 8.81 -20.27 -2.61
N TRP A 61 7.57 -19.78 -2.68
CA TRP A 61 6.36 -20.60 -2.58
C TRP A 61 5.92 -21.24 -3.90
N GLN A 62 6.74 -21.15 -4.96
CA GLN A 62 6.45 -21.67 -6.30
C GLN A 62 5.07 -21.25 -6.82
N MET A 63 4.60 -20.06 -6.44
CA MET A 63 3.26 -19.62 -6.77
C MET A 63 3.23 -19.14 -8.22
N THR A 64 3.10 -20.07 -9.16
CA THR A 64 3.11 -19.86 -10.62
C THR A 64 1.87 -19.11 -11.12
N SER A 65 0.79 -19.19 -10.35
CA SER A 65 -0.41 -18.40 -10.51
C SER A 65 -0.52 -17.54 -9.26
N GLY A 66 -0.51 -16.20 -9.38
CA GLY A 66 -0.77 -15.32 -8.24
C GLY A 66 -2.06 -15.73 -7.52
N PRO A 67 -2.26 -15.37 -6.25
CA PRO A 67 -3.45 -15.73 -5.51
C PRO A 67 -4.61 -14.93 -6.09
N GLN A 68 -5.19 -15.41 -7.19
CA GLN A 68 -6.42 -14.92 -7.79
C GLN A 68 -6.51 -13.37 -7.81
N ALA A 69 -5.45 -12.72 -8.29
CA ALA A 69 -5.45 -11.29 -8.54
C ALA A 69 -6.16 -11.08 -9.88
N HIS A 70 -7.47 -10.88 -9.79
CA HIS A 70 -8.32 -10.72 -10.95
C HIS A 70 -8.22 -9.31 -11.48
N TRP A 71 -7.63 -9.11 -12.65
CA TRP A 71 -7.51 -7.76 -13.20
C TRP A 71 -8.70 -7.47 -14.11
N SER A 72 -9.30 -6.29 -13.94
CA SER A 72 -10.38 -5.83 -14.80
C SER A 72 -9.83 -5.53 -16.20
N ALA A 73 -10.73 -5.40 -17.19
CA ALA A 73 -10.32 -5.01 -18.54
C ALA A 73 -9.40 -3.78 -18.51
N LEU A 74 -8.44 -3.73 -19.44
CA LEU A 74 -7.35 -2.75 -19.46
C LEU A 74 -7.86 -1.29 -19.32
N ALA A 75 -9.01 -0.96 -19.90
CA ALA A 75 -9.66 0.35 -19.78
C ALA A 75 -10.14 0.67 -18.34
N TYR A 76 -10.72 -0.30 -17.63
CA TYR A 76 -11.12 -0.14 -16.23
C TYR A 76 -9.89 -0.02 -15.33
N THR A 77 -8.87 -0.83 -15.58
CA THR A 77 -7.59 -0.77 -14.87
C THR A 77 -6.94 0.60 -15.03
N ALA A 78 -6.91 1.13 -16.25
CA ALA A 78 -6.33 2.44 -16.53
C ALA A 78 -7.10 3.57 -15.80
N THR A 79 -8.42 3.57 -15.95
CA THR A 79 -9.29 4.57 -15.31
C THR A 79 -9.22 4.48 -13.79
N GLY A 80 -9.21 3.27 -13.24
CA GLY A 80 -9.10 3.04 -11.80
C GLY A 80 -7.75 3.50 -11.23
N GLY A 81 -6.64 3.27 -11.94
CA GLY A 81 -5.33 3.80 -11.55
C GLY A 81 -5.30 5.32 -11.47
N VAL A 82 -5.88 6.01 -12.46
CA VAL A 82 -6.00 7.48 -12.46
C VAL A 82 -6.88 7.96 -11.31
N ILE A 83 -8.09 7.40 -11.15
CA ILE A 83 -9.02 7.77 -10.08
C ILE A 83 -8.38 7.55 -8.70
N PHE A 84 -7.69 6.42 -8.50
CA PHE A 84 -6.98 6.15 -7.26
C PHE A 84 -5.86 7.17 -7.00
N GLY A 85 -5.11 7.56 -8.03
CA GLY A 85 -4.06 8.59 -7.96
C GLY A 85 -4.59 9.97 -7.59
N VAL A 86 -5.68 10.39 -8.25
CA VAL A 86 -6.40 11.64 -7.92
C VAL A 86 -6.91 11.58 -6.47
N GLY A 87 -7.51 10.46 -6.07
CA GLY A 87 -7.98 10.24 -4.71
C GLY A 87 -6.86 10.34 -3.67
N ALA A 88 -5.69 9.74 -3.93
CA ALA A 88 -4.53 9.81 -3.06
C ALA A 88 -3.97 11.25 -2.96
N PHE A 89 -3.99 12.01 -4.06
CA PHE A 89 -3.61 13.42 -4.07
C PHE A 89 -4.60 14.29 -3.27
N VAL A 90 -5.91 14.14 -3.52
CA VAL A 90 -6.96 14.87 -2.79
C VAL A 90 -6.88 14.54 -1.31
N ASN A 91 -6.73 13.25 -0.98
CA ASN A 91 -6.50 12.80 0.37
C ASN A 91 -5.28 13.52 0.93
N GLY A 92 -4.13 13.47 0.27
CA GLY A 92 -2.84 13.99 0.76
C GLY A 92 -1.89 12.88 1.25
N ALA A 93 -2.32 11.62 1.11
CA ALA A 93 -1.52 10.42 1.29
C ALA A 93 -2.15 9.24 0.53
N CYS A 94 -1.37 8.20 0.25
CA CYS A 94 -1.92 6.92 -0.21
C CYS A 94 -2.50 6.09 0.95
N ALA A 95 -2.94 4.84 0.71
CA ALA A 95 -3.53 4.02 1.76
C ALA A 95 -2.53 3.72 2.88
N PHE A 96 -1.29 3.35 2.54
CA PHE A 96 -0.20 3.17 3.51
C PHE A 96 0.09 4.43 4.33
N GLY A 97 0.17 5.58 3.66
CA GLY A 97 0.37 6.85 4.37
C GLY A 97 -0.78 7.18 5.31
N SER A 98 -2.01 6.86 4.92
CA SER A 98 -3.20 7.09 5.76
C SER A 98 -3.17 6.24 7.03
N VAL A 99 -2.68 5.00 6.96
CA VAL A 99 -2.45 4.15 8.15
C VAL A 99 -1.44 4.79 9.10
N GLY A 100 -0.34 5.32 8.57
CA GLY A 100 0.69 5.98 9.37
C GLY A 100 0.22 7.28 10.04
N HIS A 101 -0.44 8.16 9.30
CA HIS A 101 -0.96 9.41 9.87
C HIS A 101 -2.02 9.17 10.95
N LEU A 102 -2.91 8.18 10.74
CA LEU A 102 -3.88 7.81 11.76
C LEU A 102 -3.18 7.26 13.01
N GLY A 103 -2.15 6.43 12.84
CA GLY A 103 -1.32 5.95 13.96
C GLY A 103 -0.56 7.04 14.71
N ASN A 104 -0.25 8.15 14.05
CA ASN A 104 0.32 9.34 14.68
C ASN A 104 -0.69 10.21 15.43
N GLY A 105 -1.96 9.84 15.42
CA GLY A 105 -3.04 10.55 16.10
C GLY A 105 -3.77 11.57 15.22
N ASP A 106 -3.51 11.62 13.91
CA ASP A 106 -4.29 12.45 13.00
C ASP A 106 -5.61 11.76 12.62
N THR A 107 -6.64 12.05 13.40
CA THR A 107 -7.95 11.40 13.28
C THR A 107 -8.67 11.73 11.97
N GLN A 108 -8.27 12.77 11.24
CA GLN A 108 -8.87 13.10 9.95
C GLN A 108 -8.71 11.99 8.91
N PHE A 109 -7.61 11.23 8.99
CA PHE A 109 -7.38 10.11 8.08
C PHE A 109 -8.30 8.91 8.32
N GLY A 110 -9.01 8.88 9.46
CA GLY A 110 -10.09 7.92 9.67
C GLY A 110 -11.20 8.06 8.62
N PHE A 111 -11.47 9.29 8.16
CA PHE A 111 -12.46 9.56 7.12
C PHE A 111 -12.06 9.02 5.75
N THR A 112 -10.74 8.86 5.49
CA THR A 112 -10.26 8.19 4.27
C THR A 112 -10.76 6.75 4.21
N PHE A 113 -10.62 6.01 5.32
CA PHE A 113 -11.08 4.63 5.41
C PHE A 113 -12.60 4.54 5.43
N LEU A 114 -13.30 5.50 6.03
CA LEU A 114 -14.77 5.59 5.96
C LEU A 114 -15.25 5.73 4.50
N GLY A 115 -14.58 6.57 3.71
CA GLY A 115 -14.89 6.76 2.29
C GLY A 115 -14.64 5.49 1.46
N MET A 116 -13.50 4.83 1.67
CA MET A 116 -13.19 3.55 1.03
C MET A 116 -14.22 2.47 1.42
N TYR A 117 -14.55 2.40 2.71
CA TYR A 117 -15.54 1.46 3.25
C TYR A 117 -16.90 1.65 2.58
N ALA A 118 -17.41 2.89 2.52
CA ALA A 118 -18.69 3.21 1.89
C ALA A 118 -18.74 2.79 0.42
N VAL A 119 -17.66 3.00 -0.35
CA VAL A 119 -17.62 2.54 -1.74
C VAL A 119 -17.57 1.03 -1.83
N SER A 120 -16.77 0.37 -0.98
CA SER A 120 -16.64 -1.08 -0.97
C SER A 120 -17.95 -1.80 -0.61
N THR A 121 -18.75 -1.25 0.30
CA THR A 121 -20.06 -1.80 0.67
C THR A 121 -21.08 -1.60 -0.43
N VAL A 122 -21.14 -0.41 -1.04
CA VAL A 122 -22.01 -0.15 -2.20
C VAL A 122 -21.65 -1.07 -3.37
N ALA A 123 -20.36 -1.21 -3.68
CA ALA A 123 -19.90 -2.11 -4.75
C ALA A 123 -20.23 -3.58 -4.47
N SER A 124 -20.11 -4.01 -3.21
CA SER A 124 -20.52 -5.36 -2.79
C SER A 124 -22.03 -5.59 -2.97
N LEU A 125 -22.86 -4.67 -2.48
CA LEU A 125 -24.32 -4.75 -2.60
C LEU A 125 -24.80 -4.70 -4.06
N ALA A 126 -24.10 -3.95 -4.90
CA ALA A 126 -24.40 -3.84 -6.33
C ALA A 126 -23.80 -4.98 -7.18
N ASN A 127 -23.11 -5.95 -6.57
CA ASN A 127 -22.37 -7.02 -7.26
C ASN A 127 -21.38 -6.48 -8.32
N LEU A 128 -20.82 -5.30 -8.06
CA LEU A 128 -19.82 -4.63 -8.91
C LEU A 128 -18.39 -5.02 -8.54
N LEU A 129 -18.21 -5.79 -7.46
CA LEU A 129 -16.92 -6.37 -7.16
C LEU A 129 -16.54 -7.31 -8.32
N PRO A 130 -15.35 -7.13 -8.92
CA PRO A 130 -14.96 -7.88 -10.11
C PRO A 130 -15.14 -9.39 -9.89
N ALA A 131 -15.93 -10.02 -10.76
CA ALA A 131 -15.93 -11.47 -10.88
C ALA A 131 -14.51 -11.94 -11.24
N VAL A 132 -14.15 -13.09 -10.70
CA VAL A 132 -12.87 -13.79 -10.88
C VAL A 132 -12.45 -13.81 -12.37
N MET A 133 -11.60 -12.88 -12.81
CA MET A 133 -11.02 -12.86 -14.16
C MET A 133 -9.54 -13.25 -14.10
N THR A 134 -9.21 -14.40 -14.67
CA THR A 134 -7.84 -14.89 -14.81
C THR A 134 -6.96 -13.86 -15.53
N SER A 135 -5.86 -13.45 -14.89
CA SER A 135 -4.81 -12.64 -15.52
C SER A 135 -4.36 -13.29 -16.82
N SER A 136 -4.41 -12.56 -17.93
CA SER A 136 -4.15 -13.12 -19.27
C SER A 136 -2.67 -13.44 -19.53
N MET A 137 -1.74 -12.87 -18.75
CA MET A 137 -0.30 -13.07 -18.99
C MET A 137 0.53 -12.69 -17.74
N SER A 138 0.98 -13.68 -16.96
CA SER A 138 1.94 -13.45 -15.86
C SER A 138 3.35 -13.82 -16.33
N LEU A 139 4.22 -12.83 -16.49
CA LEU A 139 5.65 -13.09 -16.72
C LEU A 139 6.34 -13.22 -15.37
N GLN A 140 6.47 -14.46 -14.88
CA GLN A 140 7.27 -14.69 -13.69
C GLN A 140 8.74 -14.45 -14.00
N VAL A 141 9.31 -13.45 -13.32
CA VAL A 141 10.75 -13.20 -13.34
C VAL A 141 11.43 -14.27 -12.49
N ALA A 142 12.39 -14.98 -13.07
CA ALA A 142 13.12 -16.03 -12.37
C ALA A 142 13.77 -15.48 -11.08
N ALA A 143 13.76 -16.26 -10.00
CA ALA A 143 14.30 -15.84 -8.70
C ALA A 143 15.71 -15.23 -8.75
N PRO A 144 16.68 -15.74 -9.55
CA PRO A 144 17.99 -15.12 -9.70
C PRO A 144 17.91 -13.70 -10.27
N VAL A 145 17.03 -13.45 -11.25
CA VAL A 145 16.85 -12.13 -11.86
C VAL A 145 16.22 -11.17 -10.86
N THR A 146 15.20 -11.61 -10.12
CA THR A 146 14.59 -10.83 -9.03
C THR A 146 15.62 -10.45 -7.97
N LEU A 147 16.50 -11.39 -7.58
CA LEU A 147 17.58 -11.13 -6.63
C LEU A 147 18.60 -10.14 -7.20
N SER A 148 19.00 -10.27 -8.46
CA SER A 148 19.90 -9.31 -9.12
C SER A 148 19.30 -7.90 -9.18
N MET A 149 18.01 -7.77 -9.50
CA MET A 149 17.30 -6.48 -9.47
C MET A 149 17.28 -5.91 -8.06
N LEU A 150 17.01 -6.73 -7.04
CA LEU A 150 16.96 -6.30 -5.65
C LEU A 150 18.31 -5.74 -5.19
N VAL A 151 19.39 -6.46 -5.49
CA VAL A 151 20.76 -5.99 -5.22
C VAL A 151 21.04 -4.71 -5.98
N GLY A 152 20.66 -4.61 -7.26
CA GLY A 152 20.84 -3.40 -8.07
C GLY A 152 20.15 -2.16 -7.47
N PHE A 153 18.88 -2.28 -7.07
CA PHE A 153 18.14 -1.18 -6.44
C PHE A 153 18.68 -0.82 -5.05
N ALA A 154 19.06 -1.83 -4.24
CA ALA A 154 19.67 -1.60 -2.94
C ALA A 154 21.02 -0.85 -3.08
N LEU A 155 21.85 -1.23 -4.04
CA LEU A 155 23.11 -0.54 -4.34
C LEU A 155 22.87 0.88 -4.87
N LEU A 156 21.91 1.06 -5.78
CA LEU A 156 21.53 2.39 -6.27
C LEU A 156 21.11 3.30 -5.11
N ARG A 157 20.27 2.82 -4.20
CA ARG A 157 19.84 3.61 -3.04
C ARG A 157 20.96 3.82 -2.03
N PHE A 158 21.85 2.85 -1.85
CA PHE A 158 23.06 3.03 -1.04
C PHE A 158 23.91 4.19 -1.59
N VAL A 159 24.10 4.28 -2.91
CA VAL A 159 24.81 5.41 -3.53
C VAL A 159 24.08 6.74 -3.29
N ILE A 160 22.76 6.77 -3.46
CA ILE A 160 21.93 7.98 -3.22
C ILE A 160 22.01 8.43 -1.74
N GLN A 161 22.04 7.49 -0.79
CA GLN A 161 21.98 7.76 0.64
C GLN A 161 23.32 7.52 1.37
N ARG A 162 24.45 7.49 0.63
CA ARG A 162 25.77 7.13 1.19
C ARG A 162 26.19 7.98 2.39
N ASN A 163 25.74 9.24 2.44
CA ASN A 163 26.04 10.18 3.52
C ASN A 163 25.17 9.95 4.78
N ASN A 164 24.16 9.07 4.72
CA ASN A 164 23.27 8.76 5.84
C ASN A 164 22.91 7.26 5.86
N VAL A 165 23.90 6.45 6.21
CA VAL A 165 23.79 4.98 6.26
C VAL A 165 22.67 4.53 7.21
N THR A 166 22.43 5.24 8.31
CA THR A 166 21.33 4.93 9.23
C THR A 166 19.96 5.09 8.56
N ALA A 167 19.75 6.15 7.78
CA ALA A 167 18.51 6.32 7.01
C ALA A 167 18.37 5.25 5.92
N TYR A 168 19.48 4.88 5.28
CA TYR A 168 19.51 3.78 4.33
C TYR A 168 19.05 2.47 4.97
N LEU A 169 19.71 2.02 6.05
CA LEU A 169 19.39 0.76 6.73
C LEU A 169 17.96 0.72 7.26
N LYS A 170 17.50 1.81 7.90
CA LYS A 170 16.12 1.91 8.39
C LYS A 170 15.10 1.70 7.29
N MET A 171 15.31 2.33 6.14
CA MET A 171 14.41 2.17 4.99
C MET A 171 14.55 0.78 4.35
N THR A 172 15.76 0.18 4.28
CA THR A 172 15.94 -1.20 3.79
C THR A 172 15.14 -2.19 4.65
N CYS A 173 15.33 -2.13 5.97
CA CYS A 173 14.61 -2.99 6.91
C CYS A 173 13.10 -2.77 6.81
N ALA A 174 12.67 -1.53 6.58
CA ALA A 174 11.26 -1.21 6.41
C ALA A 174 10.68 -1.83 5.12
N MET A 175 11.35 -1.69 3.98
CA MET A 175 10.89 -2.25 2.71
C MET A 175 10.89 -3.78 2.73
N LEU A 176 11.93 -4.39 3.34
CA LEU A 176 12.00 -5.83 3.58
C LEU A 176 10.81 -6.30 4.42
N THR A 177 10.61 -5.69 5.58
CA THR A 177 9.53 -6.10 6.49
C THR A 177 8.16 -5.89 5.85
N THR A 178 7.96 -4.76 5.16
CA THR A 178 6.70 -4.46 4.47
C THR A 178 6.43 -5.46 3.34
N GLY A 179 7.42 -5.71 2.48
CA GLY A 179 7.29 -6.61 1.34
C GLY A 179 7.05 -8.06 1.77
N VAL A 180 7.87 -8.56 2.71
CA VAL A 180 7.73 -9.92 3.24
C VAL A 180 6.42 -10.09 4.00
N ALA A 181 6.11 -9.21 4.96
CA ALA A 181 4.91 -9.37 5.79
C ALA A 181 3.63 -9.28 4.95
N TYR A 182 3.53 -8.32 4.03
CA TYR A 182 2.36 -8.18 3.18
C TYR A 182 2.20 -9.39 2.24
N ALA A 183 3.28 -9.80 1.55
CA ALA A 183 3.23 -10.95 0.66
C ALA A 183 2.80 -12.23 1.40
N THR A 184 3.36 -12.47 2.60
CA THR A 184 2.96 -13.61 3.44
C THR A 184 1.51 -13.52 3.93
N ILE A 185 1.02 -12.33 4.30
CA ILE A 185 -0.40 -12.15 4.67
C ILE A 185 -1.30 -12.52 3.49
N VAL A 186 -1.01 -12.04 2.28
CA VAL A 186 -1.83 -12.32 1.09
C VAL A 186 -1.71 -13.78 0.64
N LEU A 187 -0.55 -14.43 0.82
CA LEU A 187 -0.40 -15.88 0.61
C LEU A 187 -1.37 -16.68 1.48
N LEU A 188 -1.46 -16.32 2.76
CA LEU A 188 -2.25 -17.04 3.76
C LEU A 188 -3.73 -16.61 3.79
N LYS A 189 -4.02 -15.38 3.35
CA LYS A 189 -5.35 -14.80 3.19
C LYS A 189 -5.46 -14.07 1.84
N PRO A 190 -5.65 -14.82 0.74
CA PRO A 190 -5.87 -14.26 -0.58
C PRO A 190 -6.96 -13.20 -0.60
N GLY A 191 -6.73 -12.14 -1.37
CA GLY A 191 -7.67 -11.04 -1.52
C GLY A 191 -7.56 -9.94 -0.47
N TRP A 192 -6.92 -10.16 0.69
CA TRP A 192 -6.74 -9.09 1.68
C TRP A 192 -6.02 -7.88 1.08
N SER A 193 -6.63 -6.70 1.21
CA SER A 193 -6.04 -5.42 0.85
C SER A 193 -6.52 -4.35 1.81
N ILE A 194 -5.74 -3.28 1.98
CA ILE A 194 -6.11 -2.19 2.88
C ILE A 194 -7.34 -1.44 2.36
N ALA A 195 -7.45 -1.27 1.03
CA ALA A 195 -8.52 -0.51 0.41
C ALA A 195 -9.87 -1.26 0.38
N LEU A 196 -9.85 -2.61 0.39
CA LEU A 196 -11.05 -3.45 0.25
C LEU A 196 -11.17 -4.52 1.35
N SER A 197 -10.56 -4.32 2.52
CA SER A 197 -10.50 -5.30 3.62
C SER A 197 -11.89 -5.79 4.08
N HIS A 198 -12.94 -4.98 3.90
CA HIS A 198 -14.29 -5.27 4.36
C HIS A 198 -15.19 -5.94 3.31
N ALA A 199 -14.79 -5.98 2.04
CA ALA A 199 -15.61 -6.49 0.93
C ALA A 199 -15.48 -8.02 0.73
N GLN A 200 -14.87 -8.75 1.68
CA GLN A 200 -14.46 -10.13 1.51
C GLN A 200 -15.37 -11.13 2.23
N SER A 201 -15.43 -12.35 1.70
CA SER A 201 -16.28 -13.46 2.16
C SER A 201 -16.03 -13.94 3.60
N LEU A 202 -14.88 -13.58 4.20
CA LEU A 202 -14.53 -13.88 5.60
C LEU A 202 -14.20 -12.57 6.36
N PRO A 203 -15.22 -11.73 6.65
CA PRO A 203 -15.00 -10.36 7.13
C PRO A 203 -14.23 -10.30 8.45
N LEU A 204 -14.43 -11.27 9.36
CA LEU A 204 -13.83 -11.21 10.69
C LEU A 204 -12.29 -11.31 10.67
N ALA A 205 -11.73 -12.18 9.83
CA ALA A 205 -10.29 -12.34 9.73
C ALA A 205 -9.64 -11.11 9.08
N SER A 206 -10.22 -10.59 8.00
CA SER A 206 -9.73 -9.39 7.32
C SER A 206 -9.82 -8.16 8.21
N ILE A 207 -10.90 -8.02 9.00
CA ILE A 207 -11.03 -6.98 10.04
C ILE A 207 -9.94 -7.15 11.10
N ALA A 208 -9.71 -8.36 11.61
CA ALA A 208 -8.70 -8.59 12.65
C ALA A 208 -7.28 -8.24 12.15
N ILE A 209 -6.93 -8.60 10.91
CA ILE A 209 -5.67 -8.22 10.26
C ILE A 209 -5.57 -6.69 10.14
N THR A 210 -6.63 -6.04 9.64
CA THR A 210 -6.65 -4.57 9.51
C THR A 210 -6.52 -3.87 10.86
N VAL A 211 -7.23 -4.34 11.89
CA VAL A 211 -7.15 -3.80 13.26
C VAL A 211 -5.75 -4.01 13.84
N ALA A 212 -5.15 -5.19 13.67
CA ALA A 212 -3.79 -5.46 14.11
C ALA A 212 -2.77 -4.54 13.42
N MET A 213 -2.95 -4.28 12.13
CA MET A 213 -2.14 -3.31 11.40
C MET A 213 -2.27 -1.88 11.95
N PHE A 214 -3.50 -1.40 12.22
CA PHE A 214 -3.67 -0.10 12.87
C PHE A 214 -3.05 -0.08 14.28
N ALA A 215 -3.21 -1.15 15.06
CA ALA A 215 -2.59 -1.27 16.37
C ALA A 215 -1.05 -1.22 16.29
N GLY A 216 -0.45 -1.83 15.27
CA GLY A 216 0.98 -1.72 14.98
C GLY A 216 1.41 -0.28 14.69
N SER A 217 0.66 0.43 13.85
CA SER A 217 0.90 1.84 13.52
C SER A 217 0.85 2.74 14.76
N VAL A 218 -0.17 2.56 15.61
CA VAL A 218 -0.29 3.27 16.90
C VAL A 218 0.84 2.88 17.86
N GLY A 219 1.16 1.59 17.96
CA GLY A 219 2.23 1.06 18.81
C GLY A 219 3.61 1.61 18.45
N SER A 220 3.89 1.78 17.16
CA SER A 220 5.10 2.46 16.68
C SER A 220 5.24 3.85 17.26
N ARG A 221 4.15 4.62 17.30
CA ARG A 221 4.18 6.00 17.79
C ARG A 221 4.32 6.05 19.32
N TRP A 222 3.62 5.17 20.01
CA TRP A 222 3.70 5.03 21.46
C TRP A 222 5.14 4.77 21.91
N LEU A 223 5.86 3.87 21.22
CA LEU A 223 7.25 3.55 21.54
C LEU A 223 8.24 4.69 21.26
N GLU A 224 7.96 5.60 20.32
CA GLU A 224 8.86 6.72 20.01
C GLU A 224 8.74 7.91 20.97
N ARG A 225 7.52 8.26 21.40
CA ARG A 225 7.26 9.54 22.10
C ARG A 225 6.41 9.41 23.36
N GLY A 226 6.15 8.20 23.85
CA GLY A 226 5.47 7.92 25.13
C GLY A 226 3.97 8.25 25.17
N ARG A 227 3.46 9.18 24.35
CA ARG A 227 2.02 9.49 24.18
C ARG A 227 1.68 9.90 22.75
N THR A 228 0.57 9.37 22.24
CA THR A 228 -0.06 9.83 21.00
C THR A 228 -0.77 11.15 21.27
N ARG A 229 -0.35 12.24 20.60
CA ARG A 229 -1.13 13.49 20.61
C ARG A 229 -2.25 13.36 19.59
N ILE A 230 -3.46 13.19 20.09
CA ILE A 230 -4.66 13.12 19.26
C ILE A 230 -4.92 14.52 18.68
N LYS A 231 -4.91 14.62 17.35
CA LYS A 231 -5.35 15.79 16.60
C LYS A 231 -6.78 15.57 16.17
N TRP A 232 -7.68 16.39 16.68
CA TRP A 232 -9.10 16.33 16.35
C TRP A 232 -9.39 16.84 14.93
N PRO A 233 -10.43 16.31 14.27
CA PRO A 233 -10.67 16.61 12.88
C PRO A 233 -11.36 17.97 12.73
N SER A 234 -10.78 18.87 11.93
CA SER A 234 -11.54 19.96 11.32
C SER A 234 -12.49 19.43 10.25
N LEU A 235 -13.68 20.04 10.12
CA LEU A 235 -14.70 19.64 9.15
C LEU A 235 -14.16 19.63 7.71
N ARG A 236 -13.41 20.67 7.33
CA ARG A 236 -12.79 20.77 6.00
C ARG A 236 -11.79 19.64 5.74
N GLY A 237 -10.98 19.29 6.74
CA GLY A 237 -10.04 18.18 6.63
C GLY A 237 -10.78 16.85 6.52
N ALA A 238 -11.76 16.59 7.41
CA ALA A 238 -12.58 15.39 7.36
C ALA A 238 -13.26 15.20 6.00
N LEU A 239 -13.90 16.25 5.46
CA LEU A 239 -14.57 16.18 4.15
C LEU A 239 -13.57 15.92 3.02
N ARG A 240 -12.41 16.61 3.02
CA ARG A 240 -11.36 16.38 2.03
C ARG A 240 -10.84 14.94 2.06
N ARG A 241 -10.64 14.38 3.26
CA ARG A 241 -10.19 12.98 3.45
C ARG A 241 -11.27 11.98 3.07
N LEU A 242 -12.54 12.27 3.36
CA LEU A 242 -13.67 11.46 2.93
C LEU A 242 -13.75 11.42 1.39
N VAL A 243 -13.71 12.57 0.73
CA VAL A 243 -13.70 12.65 -0.75
C VAL A 243 -12.49 11.89 -1.32
N GLY A 244 -11.29 12.12 -0.80
CA GLY A 244 -10.10 11.37 -1.19
C GLY A 244 -10.26 9.86 -1.01
N GLY A 245 -10.81 9.43 0.13
CA GLY A 245 -11.12 8.03 0.44
C GLY A 245 -12.15 7.42 -0.50
N THR A 246 -13.22 8.13 -0.85
CA THR A 246 -14.23 7.67 -1.81
C THR A 246 -13.66 7.51 -3.22
N LEU A 247 -12.81 8.45 -3.67
CA LEU A 247 -12.10 8.33 -4.95
C LEU A 247 -11.14 7.15 -4.93
N MET A 248 -10.33 7.01 -3.87
CA MET A 248 -9.44 5.86 -3.73
C MET A 248 -10.21 4.54 -3.69
N GLY A 249 -11.32 4.46 -2.96
CA GLY A 249 -12.19 3.27 -2.94
C GLY A 249 -12.78 2.94 -4.30
N SER A 250 -13.24 3.96 -5.04
CA SER A 250 -13.79 3.79 -6.39
C SER A 250 -12.73 3.28 -7.36
N GLY A 251 -11.54 3.89 -7.32
CA GLY A 251 -10.38 3.39 -8.06
C GLY A 251 -10.07 1.95 -7.68
N ALA A 252 -10.06 1.64 -6.38
CA ALA A 252 -9.72 0.31 -5.86
C ALA A 252 -10.68 -0.79 -6.29
N VAL A 253 -11.98 -0.50 -6.43
CA VAL A 253 -12.95 -1.45 -6.99
C VAL A 253 -12.66 -1.73 -8.48
N LEU A 254 -12.20 -0.72 -9.23
CA LEU A 254 -11.87 -0.86 -10.66
C LEU A 254 -10.55 -1.59 -10.93
N ILE A 255 -9.52 -1.43 -10.09
CA ILE A 255 -8.20 -2.13 -10.21
C ILE A 255 -8.06 -3.37 -9.31
N PRO A 256 -9.16 -3.86 -8.74
CA PRO A 256 -9.21 -4.68 -7.51
C PRO A 256 -8.03 -4.55 -6.52
N GLY A 257 -8.11 -3.57 -5.63
CA GLY A 257 -7.15 -3.35 -4.54
C GLY A 257 -6.60 -1.92 -4.51
N GLY A 258 -5.69 -1.64 -3.59
CA GLY A 258 -5.07 -0.31 -3.48
C GLY A 258 -3.65 -0.27 -4.04
N ASN A 259 -2.94 0.81 -3.72
CA ASN A 259 -1.50 0.91 -3.99
C ASN A 259 -0.69 -0.22 -3.34
N ASP A 260 -1.23 -0.84 -2.29
CA ASP A 260 -0.68 -2.00 -1.62
C ASP A 260 -0.77 -3.25 -2.50
N THR A 261 -1.94 -3.55 -3.05
CA THR A 261 -2.14 -4.71 -3.93
C THR A 261 -1.40 -4.55 -5.25
N LEU A 262 -1.41 -3.36 -5.85
CA LEU A 262 -0.65 -3.08 -7.07
C LEU A 262 0.85 -3.33 -6.86
N LEU A 263 1.41 -2.77 -5.79
CA LEU A 263 2.85 -2.81 -5.52
C LEU A 263 3.31 -4.18 -4.98
N LEU A 264 2.50 -4.85 -4.16
CA LEU A 264 2.92 -6.03 -3.38
C LEU A 264 2.26 -7.33 -3.80
N VAL A 265 1.31 -7.31 -4.74
CA VAL A 265 0.74 -8.53 -5.35
C VAL A 265 0.93 -8.49 -6.85
N GLY A 266 0.45 -7.44 -7.51
CA GLY A 266 0.42 -7.35 -8.97
C GLY A 266 1.80 -7.24 -9.63
N LEU A 267 2.62 -6.27 -9.22
CA LEU A 267 3.99 -6.14 -9.75
C LEU A 267 4.85 -7.38 -9.48
N PRO A 268 4.86 -7.98 -8.26
CA PRO A 268 5.65 -9.18 -7.98
C PRO A 268 5.34 -10.40 -8.85
N ILE A 269 4.07 -10.59 -9.22
CA ILE A 269 3.66 -11.70 -10.11
C ILE A 269 3.78 -11.34 -11.61
N GLY A 270 4.23 -10.13 -11.93
CA GLY A 270 4.41 -9.66 -13.30
C GLY A 270 3.10 -9.36 -14.04
N ALA A 271 2.04 -8.95 -13.32
CA ALA A 271 0.76 -8.57 -13.93
C ALA A 271 0.88 -7.23 -14.67
N GLN A 272 0.62 -7.24 -15.98
CA GLN A 272 0.74 -6.05 -16.84
C GLN A 272 -0.29 -4.98 -16.48
N GLU A 273 -1.49 -5.42 -16.11
CA GLU A 273 -2.59 -4.57 -15.68
C GLU A 273 -2.23 -3.83 -14.39
N ALA A 274 -1.63 -4.54 -13.42
CA ALA A 274 -1.13 -3.93 -12.19
C ALA A 274 -0.04 -2.88 -12.46
N ALA A 275 0.89 -3.21 -13.37
CA ALA A 275 1.95 -2.29 -13.76
C ALA A 275 1.38 -1.02 -14.41
N LEU A 276 0.41 -1.17 -15.32
CA LEU A 276 -0.28 -0.06 -15.96
C LEU A 276 -1.04 0.80 -14.94
N ALA A 277 -1.84 0.18 -14.07
CA ALA A 277 -2.58 0.89 -13.03
C ALA A 277 -1.65 1.65 -12.09
N TYR A 278 -0.55 1.02 -11.65
CA TYR A 278 0.43 1.65 -10.77
C TYR A 278 1.16 2.81 -11.46
N LEU A 279 1.51 2.65 -12.74
CA LEU A 279 2.13 3.71 -13.54
C LEU A 279 1.17 4.91 -13.67
N LEU A 280 -0.09 4.67 -14.01
CA LEU A 280 -1.10 5.73 -14.15
C LEU A 280 -1.43 6.40 -12.81
N PHE A 281 -1.48 5.62 -11.73
CA PHE A 281 -1.53 6.13 -10.36
C PHE A 281 -0.37 7.10 -10.07
N ALA A 282 0.87 6.65 -10.33
CA ALA A 282 2.08 7.42 -10.11
C ALA A 282 2.12 8.71 -10.96
N ILE A 283 1.81 8.60 -12.25
CA ILE A 283 1.74 9.74 -13.18
C ILE A 283 0.68 10.75 -12.73
N SER A 284 -0.51 10.28 -12.33
CA SER A 284 -1.60 11.17 -11.88
C SER A 284 -1.16 11.98 -10.66
N VAL A 285 -0.56 11.32 -9.66
CA VAL A 285 0.00 12.01 -8.48
C VAL A 285 1.11 12.98 -8.90
N ALA A 286 2.03 12.56 -9.76
CA ALA A 286 3.15 13.38 -10.22
C ALA A 286 2.68 14.65 -10.96
N VAL A 287 1.73 14.52 -11.89
CA VAL A 287 1.16 15.64 -12.64
C VAL A 287 0.46 16.62 -11.70
N LEU A 288 -0.36 16.13 -10.77
CA LEU A 288 -1.07 17.00 -9.81
C LEU A 288 -0.11 17.71 -8.85
N VAL A 289 0.91 17.01 -8.33
CA VAL A 289 1.96 17.62 -7.48
C VAL A 289 2.74 18.70 -8.22
N ARG A 290 3.01 18.50 -9.51
CA ARG A 290 3.74 19.47 -10.34
C ARG A 290 2.89 20.68 -10.72
N THR A 291 1.59 20.50 -10.94
CA THR A 291 0.68 21.55 -11.45
C THR A 291 0.02 22.36 -10.34
N ILE A 292 -0.39 21.71 -9.25
CA ILE A 292 -1.16 22.32 -8.15
C ILE A 292 -0.29 22.52 -6.90
N GLY A 293 0.87 21.88 -6.84
CA GLY A 293 1.72 21.84 -5.64
C GLY A 293 1.44 20.61 -4.78
N SER A 294 2.29 20.39 -3.77
CA SER A 294 2.21 19.17 -2.98
C SER A 294 1.13 19.26 -1.89
N PRO A 295 0.17 18.31 -1.85
CA PRO A 295 -0.75 18.15 -0.74
C PRO A 295 -0.19 17.23 0.34
N ALA A 296 1.05 16.75 0.18
CA ALA A 296 1.66 15.79 1.07
C ALA A 296 1.70 16.36 2.50
N GLN A 297 1.08 15.66 3.44
CA GLN A 297 1.21 16.05 4.83
C GLN A 297 2.51 15.50 5.41
N ALA A 298 3.25 16.37 6.09
CA ALA A 298 4.44 15.95 6.82
C ALA A 298 4.09 14.95 7.93
N TRP A 299 4.98 13.98 8.13
CA TRP A 299 4.90 13.06 9.27
C TRP A 299 5.20 13.84 10.56
N SER A 300 4.28 13.80 11.53
CA SER A 300 4.41 14.52 12.81
C SER A 300 4.99 13.68 13.93
#